data_AF-A0A0B7GVN2-F1
#
_entry.id   AF-A0A0B7GVN2-F1
#
_cell.length_a   1.000
_cell.length_b   1.000
_cell.length_c   1.000
_cell.angle_alpha   90.00
_cell.angle_beta   90.00
_cell.angle_gamma   90.00
#
_symmetry.space_group_name_H-M   'P 1'
#
loop_
_entity.id
_entity.type
_entity.pdbx_description
1 polymer ?
#
loop_
_entity_poly.entity_id
_entity_poly.type
_entity_poly.pdbx_seq_one_letter_code
_entity_poly.pdbx_strand_id
1 'polypeptide(L)'
;MRRKITAAVLFFTIFAGIFPVFADEKDEKKIDRTPVPYTKEEFPLWQHELRRFEILSFGALPFVTLLTFWGYDMIRAAKHPKDPAYYPWPLKQADKAVPLTEKEQIKVFCTAVGISIGIALIDFSYRAIKRSIDRKKLERENLIHGEEIMLVPLTAPPEGAPEKPAEQMEENTPQDSEKHAE
;
A
#
# COMPACT_ATOMS: atom_id res chain seq x y z
N MET A 1 25.76 19.64 27.16
CA MET A 1 25.04 18.73 26.25
C MET A 1 23.90 19.43 25.48
N ARG A 2 22.99 20.14 26.15
CA ARG A 2 21.87 20.88 25.53
C ARG A 2 22.24 21.77 24.33
N ARG A 3 23.32 22.56 24.44
CA ARG A 3 23.78 23.46 23.35
C ARG A 3 24.24 22.74 22.07
N LYS A 4 24.80 21.53 22.20
CA LYS A 4 25.24 20.71 21.06
C LYS A 4 24.05 20.09 20.33
N ILE A 5 23.01 19.73 21.07
CA ILE A 5 21.76 19.19 20.52
C ILE A 5 21.00 20.28 19.77
N THR A 6 20.87 21.49 20.33
CA THR A 6 20.24 22.61 19.60
C THR A 6 20.99 22.99 18.34
N ALA A 7 22.33 22.98 18.35
CA ALA A 7 23.13 23.26 17.17
C ALA A 7 22.96 22.18 16.08
N ALA A 8 22.89 20.90 16.48
CA ALA A 8 22.68 19.79 15.54
C ALA A 8 21.28 19.85 14.88
N VAL A 9 20.24 20.21 15.64
CA VAL A 9 18.89 20.39 15.10
C VAL A 9 18.87 21.56 14.11
N LEU A 10 19.48 22.70 14.45
CA LEU A 10 19.59 23.86 13.57
C LEU A 10 20.33 23.54 12.26
N PHE A 11 21.42 22.79 12.35
CA PHE A 11 22.17 22.35 11.18
C PHE A 11 21.33 21.44 10.28
N PHE A 12 20.60 20.48 10.85
CA PHE A 12 19.77 19.55 10.07
C PHE A 12 18.60 20.26 9.39
N THR A 13 17.97 21.25 10.05
CA THR A 13 16.90 22.06 9.46
C THR A 13 17.40 22.95 8.32
N ILE A 14 18.61 23.51 8.43
CA ILE A 14 19.22 24.29 7.35
C ILE A 14 19.60 23.38 6.18
N PHE A 15 20.17 22.20 6.47
CA PHE A 15 20.59 21.24 5.46
C PHE A 15 19.41 20.66 4.66
N ALA A 16 18.28 20.38 5.31
CA ALA A 16 17.06 19.93 4.64
C ALA A 16 16.44 21.01 3.72
N GLY A 17 16.73 22.30 3.94
CA GLY A 17 16.28 23.39 3.08
C GLY A 17 17.11 23.60 1.81
N ILE A 18 18.26 22.91 1.67
CA ILE A 18 19.21 23.07 0.55
C ILE A 18 19.07 21.90 -0.46
N PHE A 19 18.03 21.06 -0.37
CA PHE A 19 17.78 20.08 -1.42
C PHE A 19 17.62 20.81 -2.77
N PRO A 20 18.51 20.58 -3.75
CA PRO A 20 18.37 21.20 -5.06
C PRO A 20 17.11 20.63 -5.69
N VAL A 21 16.12 21.50 -5.91
CA VAL A 21 14.99 21.19 -6.79
C VAL A 21 15.59 21.03 -8.18
N PHE A 22 15.71 19.79 -8.65
CA PHE A 22 16.09 19.53 -10.04
C PHE A 22 14.93 20.01 -10.93
N ALA A 23 15.02 21.23 -11.43
CA ALA A 23 14.26 21.67 -12.57
C ALA A 23 14.93 21.06 -13.81
N ASP A 24 14.21 20.24 -14.58
CA ASP A 24 14.67 19.78 -15.90
C ASP A 24 14.62 20.99 -16.84
N GLU A 25 15.72 21.72 -16.94
CA GLU A 25 15.89 22.83 -17.87
C GLU A 25 16.14 22.24 -19.27
N LYS A 26 15.05 21.87 -19.95
CA LYS A 26 15.07 21.56 -21.38
C LYS A 26 14.34 22.64 -22.18
N ASP A 27 15.14 23.30 -23.01
CA ASP A 27 14.82 24.01 -24.24
C ASP A 27 14.13 25.40 -24.15
N GLU A 28 14.92 26.43 -24.51
CA GLU A 28 14.53 27.82 -24.78
C GLU A 28 13.63 27.98 -26.04
N LYS A 29 12.47 27.31 -26.09
CA LYS A 29 11.39 27.65 -27.03
C LYS A 29 10.21 28.18 -26.24
N LYS A 30 9.79 29.45 -26.49
CA LYS A 30 8.64 30.15 -25.89
C LYS A 30 7.73 29.21 -25.10
N ILE A 31 8.05 29.02 -23.82
CA ILE A 31 7.40 28.02 -22.98
C ILE A 31 6.05 28.61 -22.61
N ASP A 32 4.98 28.00 -23.12
CA ASP A 32 3.63 28.29 -22.65
C ASP A 32 3.60 27.96 -21.16
N ARG A 33 3.56 29.00 -20.31
CA ARG A 33 3.65 28.88 -18.84
C ARG A 33 2.34 28.40 -18.23
N THR A 34 1.39 27.98 -19.05
CA THR A 34 0.21 27.29 -18.58
C THR A 34 0.63 25.97 -17.96
N PRO A 35 0.33 25.73 -16.67
CA PRO A 35 0.64 24.46 -16.04
C PRO A 35 -0.10 23.35 -16.78
N VAL A 36 0.66 22.40 -17.32
CA VAL A 36 0.10 21.19 -17.93
C VAL A 36 -0.45 20.31 -16.80
N PRO A 37 -1.64 19.70 -16.96
CA PRO A 37 -2.15 18.76 -15.97
C PRO A 37 -1.18 17.60 -15.75
N TYR A 38 -0.90 17.29 -14.49
CA TYR A 38 0.00 16.20 -14.12
C TYR A 38 -0.45 14.87 -14.74
N THR A 39 0.51 14.13 -15.29
CA THR A 39 0.28 12.77 -15.82
C THR A 39 0.52 11.72 -14.74
N LYS A 40 -0.09 10.53 -14.87
CA LYS A 40 0.05 9.45 -13.87
C LYS A 40 1.46 8.87 -13.77
N GLU A 41 2.27 9.05 -14.81
CA GLU A 41 3.61 8.47 -14.94
C GLU A 41 4.73 9.47 -14.61
N GLU A 42 4.36 10.72 -14.30
CA GLU A 42 5.30 11.82 -14.07
C GLU A 42 6.09 11.66 -12.77
N PHE A 43 5.51 10.98 -11.77
CA PHE A 43 6.13 10.79 -10.48
C PHE A 43 6.49 9.31 -10.24
N PRO A 44 7.70 9.02 -9.75
CA PRO A 44 8.07 7.67 -9.38
C PRO A 44 7.19 7.18 -8.22
N LEU A 45 6.90 5.88 -8.21
CA LEU A 45 5.94 5.31 -7.26
C LEU A 45 6.31 5.58 -5.79
N TRP A 46 7.59 5.60 -5.44
CA TRP A 46 8.01 5.87 -4.07
C TRP A 46 7.56 7.26 -3.58
N GLN A 47 7.46 8.25 -4.46
CA GLN A 47 6.94 9.58 -4.11
C GLN A 47 5.44 9.55 -3.83
N HIS A 48 4.68 8.74 -4.58
CA HIS A 48 3.26 8.53 -4.31
C HIS A 48 3.04 7.84 -2.96
N GLU A 49 3.84 6.81 -2.66
CA GLU A 49 3.77 6.11 -1.37
C GLU A 49 4.20 7.00 -0.21
N LEU A 50 5.26 7.81 -0.38
CA LEU A 50 5.71 8.77 0.63
C LEU A 50 4.65 9.84 0.90
N ARG A 51 4.05 10.41 -0.15
CA ARG A 51 2.96 11.39 -0.03
C ARG A 51 1.79 10.81 0.77
N ARG A 52 1.38 9.59 0.46
CA ARG A 52 0.27 8.93 1.17
C ARG A 52 0.64 8.61 2.62
N PHE A 53 1.87 8.16 2.86
CA PHE A 53 2.39 7.92 4.20
C PHE A 53 2.35 9.20 5.04
N GLU A 54 2.79 10.34 4.48
CA GLU A 54 2.74 11.65 5.14
C GLU A 54 1.30 12.07 5.47
N ILE A 55 0.40 12.01 4.48
CA ILE A 55 -1.01 12.35 4.66
C ILE A 55 -1.65 11.48 5.75
N LEU A 56 -1.35 10.18 5.76
CA LEU A 56 -1.99 9.25 6.69
C LEU A 56 -1.40 9.35 8.09
N SER A 57 -0.07 9.49 8.21
CA SER A 57 0.58 9.68 9.52
C SER A 57 0.22 11.06 10.09
N PHE A 58 0.72 12.15 9.48
CA PHE A 58 0.53 13.50 10.00
C PHE A 58 -0.92 13.97 9.96
N GLY A 59 -1.70 13.55 8.97
CA GLY A 59 -3.13 13.89 8.89
C GLY A 59 -3.98 13.17 9.94
N ALA A 60 -3.59 11.97 10.39
CA ALA A 60 -4.31 11.26 11.46
C ALA A 60 -3.89 11.71 12.87
N LEU A 61 -2.71 12.31 13.05
CA LEU A 61 -2.19 12.74 14.36
C LEU A 61 -3.19 13.55 15.21
N PRO A 62 -3.89 14.59 14.72
CA PRO A 62 -4.81 15.36 15.58
C PRO A 62 -5.96 14.52 16.14
N PHE A 63 -6.46 13.54 15.37
CA PHE A 63 -7.54 12.67 15.81
C PHE A 63 -7.05 11.58 16.75
N VAL A 64 -5.91 10.95 16.41
CA VAL A 64 -5.33 9.89 17.23
C VAL A 64 -4.87 10.45 18.57
N THR A 65 -4.26 11.64 18.61
CA THR A 65 -3.88 12.31 19.86
C THR A 65 -5.09 12.55 20.75
N LEU A 66 -6.17 13.15 20.21
CA LEU A 66 -7.43 13.34 20.93
C LEU A 66 -7.98 12.03 21.50
N LEU A 67 -8.07 10.98 20.68
CA LEU A 67 -8.55 9.66 21.10
C LEU A 67 -7.65 9.03 22.16
N THR A 68 -6.34 9.24 22.07
CA THR A 68 -5.40 8.71 23.05
C THR A 68 -5.50 9.45 24.39
N PHE A 69 -5.68 10.78 24.37
CA PHE A 69 -5.98 11.55 25.58
C PHE A 69 -7.29 11.12 26.21
N TRP A 70 -8.33 10.94 25.40
CA TRP A 70 -9.62 10.49 25.88
C TRP A 70 -9.56 9.08 26.46
N GLY A 71 -8.93 8.13 25.75
CA GLY A 71 -8.74 6.76 26.23
C GLY A 71 -7.90 6.69 27.51
N TYR A 72 -6.85 7.53 27.61
CA TYR A 72 -6.06 7.64 28.83
C TYR A 72 -6.88 8.20 30.01
N ASP A 73 -7.68 9.24 29.78
CA ASP A 73 -8.60 9.79 30.80
C ASP A 73 -9.63 8.74 31.25
N MET A 74 -10.17 7.92 30.35
CA MET A 74 -11.08 6.81 30.68
C MET A 74 -10.39 5.75 31.55
N ILE A 75 -9.15 5.35 31.22
CA ILE A 75 -8.37 4.40 32.02
C ILE A 75 -8.08 4.97 33.41
N ARG A 76 -7.78 6.27 33.49
CA ARG A 76 -7.52 6.96 34.76
C ARG A 76 -8.78 7.03 35.62
N ALA A 77 -9.93 7.35 35.03
CA ALA A 77 -11.22 7.34 35.69
C ALA A 77 -11.58 5.96 36.26
N ALA A 78 -11.35 4.90 35.47
CA ALA A 78 -11.60 3.52 35.90
C ALA A 78 -10.73 3.11 37.11
N LYS A 79 -9.49 3.62 37.21
CA LYS A 79 -8.62 3.39 38.36
C LYS A 79 -9.03 4.16 39.62
N HIS A 80 -9.83 5.22 39.46
CA HIS A 80 -10.33 6.08 40.54
C HIS A 80 -11.87 6.15 40.52
N PRO A 81 -12.59 5.05 40.80
CA PRO A 81 -14.02 4.91 40.51
C PRO A 81 -14.97 5.82 41.32
N LYS A 82 -14.46 6.55 42.33
CA LYS A 82 -15.27 7.40 43.22
C LYS A 82 -14.71 8.80 43.42
N ASP A 83 -13.68 9.18 42.66
CA ASP A 83 -13.06 10.48 42.81
C ASP A 83 -13.48 11.40 41.64
N PRO A 84 -14.28 12.45 41.90
CA PRO A 84 -14.71 13.41 40.89
C PRO A 84 -13.56 14.13 40.19
N ALA A 85 -12.36 14.14 40.79
CA ALA A 85 -11.16 14.75 40.23
C ALA A 85 -10.64 14.02 38.98
N TYR A 86 -11.02 12.75 38.80
CA TYR A 86 -10.58 11.88 37.70
C TYR A 86 -11.67 11.58 36.68
N TYR A 87 -12.79 12.31 36.69
CA TYR A 87 -13.83 12.11 35.68
C TYR A 87 -13.30 12.38 34.27
N PRO A 88 -13.65 11.51 33.30
CA PRO A 88 -13.16 11.64 31.94
C PRO A 88 -13.89 12.79 31.23
N TRP A 89 -13.27 13.32 30.19
CA TRP A 89 -13.94 14.25 29.28
C TRP A 89 -15.13 13.57 28.59
N PRO A 90 -16.32 14.20 28.49
CA PRO A 90 -16.63 15.61 28.77
C PRO A 90 -17.15 15.91 30.19
N LEU A 91 -17.27 14.91 31.07
CA LEU A 91 -17.83 15.06 32.43
C LEU A 91 -16.84 15.66 33.46
N LYS A 92 -15.70 16.16 32.98
CA LYS A 92 -14.59 16.65 33.79
C LYS A 92 -14.94 18.00 34.43
N GLN A 93 -14.83 18.10 35.76
CA GLN A 93 -15.08 19.34 36.49
C GLN A 93 -13.81 20.19 36.55
N ALA A 94 -13.82 21.38 35.92
CA ALA A 94 -12.63 22.23 35.83
C ALA A 94 -12.02 22.59 37.20
N ASP A 95 -12.86 22.79 38.22
CA ASP A 95 -12.43 23.22 39.56
C ASP A 95 -11.75 22.10 40.38
N LYS A 96 -11.98 20.83 40.03
CA LYS A 96 -11.49 19.67 40.78
C LYS A 96 -10.56 18.77 39.97
N ALA A 97 -10.49 18.97 38.66
CA ALA A 97 -9.75 18.09 37.77
C ALA A 97 -8.26 18.10 38.07
N VAL A 98 -7.69 16.91 38.32
CA VAL A 98 -6.24 16.78 38.43
C VAL A 98 -5.63 16.85 37.01
N PRO A 99 -4.82 17.88 36.70
CA PRO A 99 -4.22 18.00 35.38
C PRO A 99 -3.27 16.83 35.11
N LEU A 100 -3.08 16.50 33.83
CA LEU A 100 -2.05 15.53 33.45
C LEU A 100 -0.68 16.15 33.71
N THR A 101 0.21 15.36 34.31
CA THR A 101 1.60 15.75 34.45
C THR A 101 2.30 15.78 33.10
N GLU A 102 3.35 16.59 32.94
CA GLU A 102 4.11 16.69 31.68
C GLU A 102 4.61 15.33 31.18
N LYS A 103 5.03 14.45 32.11
CA LYS A 103 5.47 13.09 31.78
C LYS A 103 4.33 12.21 31.25
N GLU A 104 3.12 12.37 31.76
CA GLU A 104 1.94 11.65 31.25
C GLU A 104 1.54 12.18 29.88
N GLN A 105 1.57 13.51 29.69
CA GLN A 105 1.27 14.12 28.40
C GLN A 105 2.23 13.64 27.30
N ILE A 106 3.54 13.60 27.58
CA ILE A 106 4.54 13.09 26.63
C ILE A 106 4.29 11.62 26.32
N LYS A 107 3.97 10.78 27.32
CA LYS A 107 3.68 9.37 27.08
C LYS A 107 2.46 9.18 26.19
N VAL A 108 1.36 9.87 26.50
CA VAL A 108 0.11 9.84 25.73
C VAL A 108 0.36 10.32 24.30
N PHE A 109 1.13 11.39 24.14
CA PHE A 109 1.49 11.90 22.82
C PHE A 109 2.38 10.90 22.04
N CYS A 110 3.40 10.33 22.65
CA CYS A 110 4.24 9.31 22.02
C CYS A 110 3.44 8.07 21.59
N THR A 111 2.48 7.63 22.41
CA THR A 111 1.58 6.53 22.02
C THR A 111 0.71 6.92 20.82
N ALA A 112 0.23 8.15 20.76
CA ALA A 112 -0.55 8.64 19.63
C ALA A 112 0.28 8.68 18.34
N VAL A 113 1.53 9.16 18.42
CA VAL A 113 2.48 9.14 17.29
C VAL A 113 2.71 7.71 16.81
N GLY A 114 2.94 6.77 17.73
CA GLY A 114 3.12 5.36 17.39
C GLY A 114 1.91 4.76 16.66
N ILE A 115 0.69 5.05 17.12
CA ILE A 115 -0.54 4.58 16.48
C ILE A 115 -0.71 5.19 15.09
N SER A 116 -0.47 6.50 14.94
CA SER A 116 -0.55 7.19 13.64
C SER A 116 0.42 6.60 12.61
N ILE A 117 1.68 6.39 13.00
CA ILE A 117 2.67 5.73 12.14
C ILE A 117 2.24 4.28 11.84
N GLY A 118 1.70 3.57 12.84
CA GLY A 118 1.19 2.22 12.66
C GLY A 118 0.10 2.13 11.58
N ILE A 119 -0.86 3.07 11.58
CA ILE A 119 -1.90 3.15 10.54
C ILE A 119 -1.26 3.37 9.15
N ALA A 120 -0.28 4.26 9.06
CA ALA A 120 0.43 4.52 7.81
C ALA A 120 1.22 3.30 7.29
N LEU A 121 1.87 2.56 8.20
CA LEU A 121 2.58 1.32 7.86
C LEU A 121 1.65 0.20 7.40
N ILE A 122 0.45 0.10 7.98
CA ILE A 122 -0.55 -0.89 7.56
C ILE A 122 -1.01 -0.60 6.12
N ASP A 123 -1.34 0.65 5.79
CA ASP A 123 -1.74 1.02 4.40
C ASP A 123 -0.58 0.77 3.41
N PHE A 124 0.64 1.15 3.78
CA PHE A 124 1.82 0.89 2.95
C PHE A 124 2.04 -0.61 2.72
N SER A 125 1.95 -1.42 3.77
CA SER A 125 2.16 -2.87 3.68
C SER A 125 1.07 -3.54 2.84
N TYR A 126 -0.19 -3.15 3.03
CA TYR A 126 -1.31 -3.66 2.24
C TYR A 126 -1.11 -3.37 0.73
N ARG A 127 -0.70 -2.15 0.38
CA ARG A 127 -0.41 -1.77 -1.02
C ARG A 127 0.77 -2.52 -1.59
N ALA A 128 1.84 -2.68 -0.83
CA ALA A 128 3.02 -3.43 -1.24
C ALA A 128 2.64 -4.89 -1.56
N ILE A 129 1.82 -5.52 -0.71
CA ILE A 129 1.32 -6.87 -0.92
C ILE A 129 0.42 -6.92 -2.16
N LYS A 130 -0.58 -6.04 -2.27
CA LYS A 130 -1.51 -6.01 -3.40
C LYS A 130 -0.77 -5.86 -4.73
N ARG A 131 0.19 -4.92 -4.81
CA ARG A 131 1.02 -4.72 -6.01
C ARG A 131 1.86 -5.94 -6.35
N SER A 132 2.33 -6.68 -5.35
CA SER A 132 3.09 -7.93 -5.59
C SER A 132 2.21 -9.02 -6.19
N ILE A 133 0.94 -9.09 -5.80
CA ILE A 133 -0.04 -10.04 -6.35
C ILE A 133 -0.42 -9.64 -7.76
N ASP A 134 -0.75 -8.36 -7.99
CA ASP A 134 -1.15 -7.85 -9.31
C ASP A 134 -0.01 -8.03 -10.33
N ARG A 135 1.25 -7.81 -9.93
CA ARG A 135 2.42 -8.05 -10.78
C ARG A 135 2.55 -9.53 -11.17
N LYS A 136 2.38 -10.46 -10.22
CA LYS A 136 2.42 -11.91 -10.50
C LYS A 136 1.28 -12.35 -11.41
N LYS A 137 0.11 -11.72 -11.31
CA LYS A 137 -1.05 -11.99 -12.18
C LYS A 137 -0.76 -11.53 -13.61
N LEU A 138 -0.22 -10.32 -13.77
CA LEU A 138 0.17 -9.77 -15.07
C LEU A 138 1.28 -10.61 -15.74
N GLU A 139 2.28 -11.04 -14.98
CA GLU A 139 3.32 -11.94 -15.49
C GLU A 139 2.72 -13.27 -16.00
N ARG A 140 1.75 -13.85 -15.29
CA ARG A 140 1.05 -15.06 -15.76
C ARG A 140 0.22 -14.81 -17.02
N GLU A 141 -0.50 -13.70 -17.08
CA GLU A 141 -1.30 -13.34 -18.27
C GLU A 141 -0.41 -13.09 -19.49
N ASN A 142 0.73 -12.41 -19.32
CA ASN A 142 1.71 -12.18 -20.39
C ASN A 142 2.33 -13.49 -20.91
N LEU A 143 2.55 -14.48 -20.03
CA LEU A 143 3.03 -15.81 -20.44
C LEU A 143 1.99 -16.59 -21.24
N ILE A 144 0.71 -16.48 -20.87
CA ILE A 144 -0.40 -17.14 -21.58
C ILE A 144 -0.66 -16.48 -22.95
N HIS A 145 -0.54 -15.15 -23.05
CA HIS A 145 -0.70 -14.42 -24.31
C HIS A 145 0.52 -14.50 -25.24
N GLY A 146 1.70 -14.88 -24.72
CA GLY A 146 2.90 -15.11 -25.54
C GLY A 146 2.84 -16.38 -26.39
N GLU A 147 1.98 -17.34 -26.04
CA GLU A 147 1.59 -18.47 -26.87
C GLU A 147 0.27 -18.14 -27.59
N GLU A 148 0.25 -17.06 -28.36
CA GLU A 148 -0.85 -16.83 -29.30
C GLU A 148 -0.89 -18.04 -30.24
N ILE A 149 -1.91 -18.89 -30.06
CA ILE A 149 -2.15 -20.05 -30.90
C ILE A 149 -2.41 -19.51 -32.30
N MET A 150 -1.35 -19.40 -33.10
CA MET A 150 -1.46 -19.06 -34.51
C MET A 150 -2.24 -20.21 -35.16
N LEU A 151 -3.52 -19.97 -35.42
CA LEU A 151 -4.31 -20.84 -36.28
C LEU A 151 -3.69 -20.75 -37.67
N VAL A 152 -2.75 -21.66 -37.96
CA VAL A 152 -2.27 -21.88 -39.32
C VAL A 152 -3.50 -22.39 -40.08
N PRO A 153 -4.05 -21.64 -41.05
CA PRO A 153 -5.09 -22.18 -41.88
C PRO A 153 -4.49 -23.41 -42.56
N LEU A 154 -5.10 -24.57 -42.34
CA LEU A 154 -4.87 -25.75 -43.16
C LEU A 154 -5.23 -25.32 -44.58
N THR A 155 -4.21 -24.92 -45.34
CA THR A 155 -4.37 -24.67 -46.77
C THR A 155 -4.98 -25.93 -47.32
N ALA A 156 -6.13 -25.78 -47.97
CA ALA A 156 -6.82 -26.86 -48.64
C ALA A 156 -5.78 -27.71 -49.40
N PRO A 157 -5.92 -29.05 -49.42
CA PRO A 157 -4.98 -29.91 -50.12
C PRO A 157 -4.75 -29.35 -51.53
N PRO A 158 -3.50 -29.23 -52.00
CA PRO A 158 -3.25 -28.73 -53.34
C PRO A 158 -4.08 -29.55 -54.34
N GLU A 159 -4.87 -28.87 -55.16
CA GLU A 159 -5.54 -29.48 -56.31
C GLU A 159 -4.47 -30.24 -57.13
N GLY A 160 -4.56 -31.57 -57.14
CA GLY A 160 -3.72 -32.42 -57.99
C GLY A 160 -2.79 -33.44 -57.33
N ALA A 161 -2.97 -33.79 -56.04
CA ALA A 161 -2.30 -34.98 -55.51
C ALA A 161 -3.13 -36.26 -55.84
N PRO A 162 -2.53 -37.31 -56.44
CA PRO A 162 -3.26 -38.49 -56.87
C PRO A 162 -3.90 -39.20 -55.66
N GLU A 163 -5.20 -39.51 -55.78
CA GLU A 163 -5.94 -40.33 -54.83
C GLU A 163 -5.18 -41.64 -54.59
N LYS A 164 -4.66 -41.82 -53.37
CA LYS A 164 -4.18 -43.14 -52.94
C LYS A 164 -5.39 -43.96 -52.49
N PRO A 165 -5.53 -45.22 -52.95
CA PRO A 165 -6.71 -46.04 -52.71
C PRO A 165 -6.95 -46.29 -51.22
N ALA A 166 -8.23 -46.36 -50.87
CA ALA A 166 -8.71 -46.80 -49.56
C ALA A 166 -8.21 -48.21 -49.25
N GLU A 167 -7.40 -48.35 -48.20
CA GLU A 167 -7.05 -49.64 -47.61
C GLU A 167 -7.65 -49.72 -46.20
N GLN A 168 -8.84 -50.34 -46.21
CA GLN A 168 -9.42 -51.24 -45.22
C GLN A 168 -9.44 -50.83 -43.74
N MET A 169 -10.68 -50.62 -43.28
CA MET A 169 -11.14 -50.78 -41.91
C MET A 169 -10.69 -52.14 -41.36
N GLU A 170 -9.96 -52.15 -40.25
CA GLU A 170 -10.01 -53.27 -39.32
C GLU A 170 -10.55 -52.78 -37.98
N GLU A 171 -11.76 -53.25 -37.75
CA GLU A 171 -12.61 -53.18 -36.57
C GLU A 171 -11.92 -53.78 -35.35
N ASN A 172 -11.94 -53.07 -34.23
CA ASN A 172 -11.87 -53.73 -32.93
C ASN A 172 -12.63 -52.90 -31.89
N THR A 173 -13.83 -53.39 -31.55
CA THR A 173 -14.50 -53.10 -30.27
C THR A 173 -14.86 -54.46 -29.63
N PRO A 174 -15.27 -54.49 -28.36
CA PRO A 174 -14.51 -54.91 -27.19
C PRO A 174 -14.85 -56.35 -26.74
N GLN A 175 -13.91 -57.07 -26.12
CA GLN A 175 -14.24 -58.32 -25.41
C GLN A 175 -14.08 -58.15 -23.90
N ASP A 176 -15.24 -57.97 -23.26
CA ASP A 176 -15.51 -58.34 -21.88
C ASP A 176 -15.59 -59.88 -21.81
N SER A 177 -14.82 -60.50 -20.92
CA SER A 177 -14.99 -61.91 -20.53
C SER A 177 -14.84 -62.04 -19.02
N GLU A 178 -15.98 -61.91 -18.34
CA GLU A 178 -16.20 -62.52 -17.05
C GLU A 178 -15.97 -64.06 -17.11
N LYS A 179 -15.28 -64.55 -16.08
CA LYS A 179 -15.56 -65.78 -15.31
C LYS A 179 -14.86 -67.13 -15.60
N HIS A 180 -14.09 -67.50 -14.56
CA HIS A 180 -14.11 -68.75 -13.77
C HIS A 180 -13.09 -69.88 -14.03
N ALA A 181 -12.54 -70.33 -12.88
CA ALA A 181 -11.99 -71.64 -12.50
C ALA A 181 -10.52 -71.94 -12.84
N GLU A 182 -9.64 -71.88 -11.83
CA GLU A 182 -9.28 -73.01 -10.94
C GLU A 182 -8.78 -72.52 -9.58
#